data_AF-A0A2D5N8F3-F1
#
_entry.id   AF-A0A2D5N8F3-F1
#
_cell.length_a   1.000
_cell.length_b   1.000
_cell.length_c   1.000
_cell.angle_alpha   90.00
_cell.angle_beta   90.00
_cell.angle_gamma   90.00
#
_symmetry.space_group_name_H-M   'P 1'
#
loop_
_entity.id
_entity.type
_entity.pdbx_description
1 polymer ?
#
loop_
_entity_poly.entity_id
_entity_poly.type
_entity_poly.pdbx_seq_one_letter_code
_entity_poly.pdbx_strand_id
1 'polypeptide(L)'
;VASIAKVPDRIGQEVFVKEAARLLEIDATALFEELDRLLNDQSRQARRKQQQEPQMEVVTGGVPEEAKILGYEQEKILIQLAISKGKEIMLEEDLDPEEVIPVTVANWIMRELSNDGISFQVPVFAKAFALLCAELERGEVPETSWWVRQPDPEIVELVTEALTEKYVLAKWEAREIYLPKEKNIIFSLVRDTVFRFKYQHVQRQLELLKSKLEGDDIQIDRYMNEFHKWNQLRQMLDDKLNRVV
;
A
#
# COMPACT_ATOMS: atom_id res chain seq x y z
N VAL A 1 -46.83 17.63 3.31
CA VAL A 1 -45.74 17.32 4.28
C VAL A 1 -44.77 16.25 3.81
N ALA A 2 -45.21 15.08 3.30
CA ALA A 2 -44.29 14.01 2.87
C ALA A 2 -43.22 14.40 1.83
N SER A 3 -43.54 15.31 0.90
CA SER A 3 -42.56 15.84 -0.07
C SER A 3 -41.55 16.82 0.56
N ILE A 4 -41.95 17.51 1.64
CA ILE A 4 -41.09 18.46 2.38
C ILE A 4 -40.11 17.69 3.25
N ALA A 5 -40.51 16.53 3.81
CA ALA A 5 -39.64 15.63 4.59
C ALA A 5 -38.45 15.06 3.80
N LYS A 6 -38.43 15.19 2.47
CA LYS A 6 -37.31 14.76 1.61
C LYS A 6 -36.23 15.83 1.42
N VAL A 7 -36.48 17.07 1.87
CA VAL A 7 -35.49 18.16 1.79
C VAL A 7 -34.44 17.92 2.89
N PRO A 8 -33.13 17.90 2.58
CA PRO A 8 -32.10 17.52 3.55
C PRO A 8 -31.80 18.62 4.59
N ASP A 9 -32.11 19.88 4.29
CA ASP A 9 -31.82 21.01 5.16
C ASP A 9 -33.06 21.49 5.94
N ARG A 10 -32.86 21.76 7.23
CA ARG A 10 -33.92 22.14 8.18
C ARG A 10 -34.45 23.55 7.90
N ILE A 11 -33.58 24.46 7.49
CA ILE A 11 -33.99 25.84 7.13
C ILE A 11 -34.83 25.79 5.85
N GLY A 12 -34.42 24.99 4.86
CA GLY A 12 -35.21 24.71 3.66
C GLY A 12 -36.62 24.18 3.99
N GLN A 13 -36.72 23.17 4.88
CA GLN A 13 -38.01 22.61 5.29
C GLN A 13 -38.94 23.66 5.92
N GLU A 14 -38.43 24.54 6.78
CA GLU A 14 -39.22 25.59 7.43
C GLU A 14 -39.81 26.59 6.43
N VAL A 15 -39.04 26.97 5.40
CA VAL A 15 -39.51 27.89 4.34
C VAL A 15 -40.64 27.24 3.54
N PHE A 16 -40.50 25.96 3.17
CA PHE A 16 -41.54 25.25 2.43
C PHE A 16 -42.80 25.00 3.24
N VAL A 17 -42.69 24.75 4.55
CA VAL A 17 -43.87 24.60 5.43
C VAL A 17 -44.64 25.92 5.54
N LYS A 18 -43.94 27.05 5.72
CA LYS A 18 -44.57 28.38 5.79
C LYS A 18 -45.27 28.75 4.49
N GLU A 19 -44.68 28.45 3.33
CA GLU A 19 -45.29 28.74 2.04
C GLU A 19 -46.49 27.81 1.75
N ALA A 20 -46.40 26.53 2.12
CA ALA A 20 -47.51 25.60 1.99
C ALA A 20 -48.69 25.95 2.91
N ALA A 21 -48.41 26.39 4.14
CA ALA A 21 -49.42 26.88 5.09
C ALA A 21 -50.17 28.09 4.51
N ARG A 22 -49.43 29.03 3.90
CA ARG A 22 -49.98 30.23 3.26
C ARG A 22 -50.85 29.89 2.04
N LEU A 23 -50.39 28.98 1.18
CA LEU A 23 -51.11 28.58 -0.05
C LEU A 23 -52.40 27.81 0.23
N LEU A 24 -52.42 27.03 1.32
CA LEU A 24 -53.55 26.17 1.67
C LEU A 24 -54.47 26.79 2.73
N GLU A 25 -54.13 27.98 3.24
CA GLU A 25 -54.83 28.67 4.34
C GLU A 25 -54.98 27.78 5.59
N ILE A 26 -53.97 26.96 5.87
CA ILE A 26 -53.91 26.07 7.03
C ILE A 26 -52.88 26.61 8.02
N ASP A 27 -53.12 26.38 9.30
CA ASP A 27 -52.20 26.77 10.35
C ASP A 27 -50.82 26.09 10.20
N ALA A 28 -49.76 26.89 10.20
CA ALA A 28 -48.40 26.40 10.01
C ALA A 28 -47.95 25.46 11.14
N THR A 29 -48.43 25.66 12.37
CA THR A 29 -48.02 24.84 13.53
C THR A 29 -48.52 23.40 13.38
N ALA A 30 -49.74 23.19 12.89
CA ALA A 30 -50.27 21.86 12.61
C ALA A 30 -49.46 21.11 11.51
N LEU A 31 -48.95 21.83 10.51
CA LEU A 31 -48.10 21.25 9.46
C LEU A 31 -46.70 20.92 9.95
N PHE A 32 -46.15 21.68 10.91
CA PHE A 32 -44.89 21.36 11.57
C PHE A 32 -45.03 20.10 12.45
N GLU A 33 -46.12 19.97 13.20
CA GLU A 33 -46.39 18.80 14.03
C GLU A 33 -46.48 17.52 13.20
N GLU A 34 -47.16 17.56 12.05
CA GLU A 34 -47.27 16.39 11.16
C GLU A 34 -45.95 16.09 10.43
N LEU A 35 -45.13 17.10 10.15
CA LEU A 35 -43.78 16.92 9.59
C LEU A 35 -42.86 16.21 10.59
N ASP A 36 -42.83 16.67 11.84
CA ASP A 36 -42.03 16.07 12.91
C ASP A 36 -42.47 14.63 13.20
N ARG A 37 -43.77 14.36 13.18
CA ARG A 37 -44.32 13.00 13.30
C ARG A 37 -43.81 12.08 12.20
N LEU A 38 -43.83 12.54 10.94
CA LEU A 38 -43.33 11.76 9.80
C LEU A 38 -41.82 11.49 9.86
N LEU A 39 -41.02 12.47 10.27
CA LEU A 39 -39.57 12.30 10.43
C LEU A 39 -39.24 11.30 11.56
N ASN A 40 -40.00 11.35 12.66
CA ASN A 40 -39.85 10.41 13.76
C ASN A 40 -40.23 8.97 13.38
N ASP A 41 -41.30 8.77 12.60
CA ASP A 41 -41.68 7.43 12.14
C ASP A 41 -40.67 6.87 11.12
N GLN A 42 -40.11 7.71 10.24
CA GLN A 42 -39.03 7.28 9.33
C GLN A 42 -37.76 6.89 10.08
N SER A 43 -37.35 7.65 11.10
CA SER A 43 -36.18 7.31 11.91
C SER A 43 -36.39 6.02 12.71
N ARG A 44 -37.59 5.79 13.25
CA ARG A 44 -37.95 4.53 13.94
C ARG A 44 -37.94 3.32 13.01
N GLN A 45 -38.44 3.47 11.79
CA GLN A 45 -38.40 2.40 10.78
C GLN A 45 -36.97 2.11 10.30
N ALA A 46 -36.13 3.13 10.12
CA ALA A 46 -34.72 2.95 9.79
C ALA A 46 -33.96 2.21 10.91
N ARG A 47 -34.23 2.56 12.17
CA ARG A 47 -33.62 1.92 13.34
C ARG A 47 -34.05 0.45 13.51
N ARG A 48 -35.31 0.14 13.18
CA ARG A 48 -35.82 -1.24 13.17
C ARG A 48 -35.21 -2.09 12.05
N LYS A 49 -34.99 -1.51 10.86
CA LYS A 49 -34.29 -2.20 9.75
C LYS A 49 -32.83 -2.48 10.10
N GLN A 50 -32.13 -1.53 10.74
CA GLN A 50 -30.76 -1.72 11.23
C GLN A 50 -30.62 -2.77 12.34
N GLN A 51 -31.69 -3.10 13.07
CA GLN A 51 -31.67 -4.13 14.11
C GLN A 51 -32.10 -5.54 13.60
N GLN A 52 -32.63 -5.64 12.38
CA GLN A 52 -33.11 -6.90 11.79
C GLN A 52 -32.25 -7.44 10.65
N GLU A 53 -31.24 -6.70 10.21
CA GLU A 53 -30.20 -7.31 9.37
C GLU A 53 -29.35 -8.25 10.24
N PRO A 54 -29.17 -9.53 9.85
CA PRO A 54 -28.21 -10.38 10.52
C PRO A 54 -26.87 -9.65 10.50
N GLN A 55 -26.27 -9.48 11.68
CA GLN A 55 -24.95 -8.90 11.80
C GLN A 55 -24.04 -9.76 10.94
N MET A 56 -23.63 -9.25 9.77
CA MET A 56 -22.40 -9.75 9.17
C MET A 56 -21.36 -9.56 10.25
N GLU A 57 -20.88 -10.69 10.77
CA GLU A 57 -19.70 -10.73 11.59
C GLU A 57 -18.62 -10.09 10.74
N VAL A 58 -18.34 -8.81 11.02
CA VAL A 58 -17.15 -8.17 10.52
C VAL A 58 -16.06 -8.95 11.23
N VAL A 59 -15.53 -9.96 10.53
CA VAL A 59 -14.19 -10.45 10.81
C VAL A 59 -13.36 -9.19 10.65
N THR A 60 -13.12 -8.50 11.77
CA THR A 60 -12.07 -7.50 11.84
C THR A 60 -10.84 -8.32 11.50
N GLY A 61 -10.46 -8.32 10.22
CA GLY A 61 -9.19 -8.86 9.79
C GLY A 61 -8.18 -8.18 10.67
N GLY A 62 -7.71 -8.91 11.69
CA GLY A 62 -6.59 -8.47 12.48
C GLY A 62 -5.52 -8.13 11.47
N VAL A 63 -4.96 -6.93 11.57
CA VAL A 63 -3.77 -6.59 10.80
C VAL A 63 -2.82 -7.77 10.97
N PRO A 64 -2.40 -8.43 9.87
CA PRO A 64 -1.54 -9.61 9.97
C PRO A 64 -0.39 -9.30 10.92
N GLU A 65 -0.03 -10.23 11.80
CA GLU A 65 1.05 -9.97 12.78
C GLU A 65 2.36 -9.59 12.05
N GLU A 66 2.51 -10.07 10.81
CA GLU A 66 3.54 -9.73 9.85
C GLU A 66 3.53 -8.25 9.42
N ALA A 67 2.37 -7.59 9.39
CA ALA A 67 2.27 -6.16 9.05
C ALA A 67 2.77 -5.23 10.17
N LYS A 68 3.09 -5.76 11.36
CA LYS A 68 3.84 -5.03 12.40
C LYS A 68 5.34 -4.95 12.10
N ILE A 69 5.85 -5.72 11.12
CA ILE A 69 7.26 -5.69 10.74
C ILE A 69 7.57 -4.34 10.07
N LEU A 70 8.52 -3.61 10.64
CA LEU A 70 8.99 -2.35 10.08
C LEU A 70 9.55 -2.59 8.67
N GLY A 71 8.84 -2.15 7.63
CA GLY A 71 9.20 -2.42 6.24
C GLY A 71 8.27 -3.35 5.46
N TYR A 72 7.17 -3.82 6.08
CA TYR A 72 6.21 -4.73 5.46
C TYR A 72 5.67 -4.21 4.12
N GLU A 73 5.27 -2.94 4.05
CA GLU A 73 4.76 -2.34 2.80
C GLU A 73 5.80 -2.38 1.68
N GLN A 74 7.07 -2.09 2.00
CA GLN A 74 8.16 -2.06 1.03
C GLN A 74 8.47 -3.46 0.51
N GLU A 75 8.49 -4.46 1.40
CA GLU A 75 8.64 -5.86 1.03
C GLU A 75 7.48 -6.35 0.15
N LYS A 76 6.24 -6.00 0.52
CA LYS A 76 5.03 -6.30 -0.25
C LYS A 76 5.09 -5.70 -1.65
N ILE A 77 5.43 -4.41 -1.76
CA ILE A 77 5.50 -3.72 -3.05
C ILE A 77 6.58 -4.35 -3.94
N LEU A 78 7.75 -4.65 -3.36
CA LEU A 78 8.86 -5.22 -4.13
C LEU A 78 8.52 -6.59 -4.71
N ILE A 79 7.88 -7.47 -3.92
CA ILE A 79 7.47 -8.79 -4.40
C ILE A 79 6.31 -8.70 -5.40
N GLN A 80 5.33 -7.80 -5.16
CA GLN A 80 4.25 -7.54 -6.12
C GLN A 80 4.79 -7.05 -7.47
N LEU A 81 5.82 -6.20 -7.45
CA LEU A 81 6.46 -5.69 -8.66
C LEU A 81 7.22 -6.80 -9.40
N ALA A 82 7.94 -7.66 -8.67
CA ALA A 82 8.62 -8.82 -9.23
C ALA A 82 7.63 -9.82 -9.87
N ILE A 83 6.45 -10.01 -9.29
CA ILE A 83 5.41 -10.92 -9.82
C ILE A 83 4.67 -10.31 -11.02
N SER A 84 4.21 -9.05 -10.89
CA SER A 84 3.38 -8.40 -11.91
C SER A 84 4.17 -7.95 -13.13
N LYS A 85 5.40 -7.44 -12.92
CA LYS A 85 6.25 -6.82 -13.94
C LYS A 85 7.57 -7.54 -14.15
N GLY A 86 7.77 -8.73 -13.57
CA GLY A 86 9.05 -9.44 -13.60
C GLY A 86 9.63 -9.67 -15.00
N LYS A 87 8.78 -9.91 -16.01
CA LYS A 87 9.17 -10.15 -17.41
C LYS A 87 9.43 -8.85 -18.20
N GLU A 88 9.08 -7.69 -17.67
CA GLU A 88 9.36 -6.43 -18.36
C GLU A 88 10.87 -6.20 -18.42
N ILE A 89 11.33 -5.72 -19.58
CA ILE A 89 12.75 -5.46 -19.83
C ILE A 89 13.06 -4.04 -19.35
N MET A 90 14.13 -3.91 -18.57
CA MET A 90 14.70 -2.62 -18.20
C MET A 90 15.63 -2.15 -19.32
N LEU A 91 15.33 -1.00 -19.91
CA LEU A 91 16.18 -0.30 -20.88
C LEU A 91 16.47 1.09 -20.30
N GLU A 92 17.74 1.47 -20.23
CA GLU A 92 18.14 2.83 -19.86
C GLU A 92 17.98 3.74 -21.09
N GLU A 93 17.34 4.91 -20.93
CA GLU A 93 16.98 5.83 -22.04
C GLU A 93 18.19 6.42 -22.78
N ASP A 94 19.37 6.44 -22.15
CA ASP A 94 20.56 7.15 -22.66
C ASP A 94 21.56 6.24 -23.39
N LEU A 95 21.26 4.94 -23.52
CA LEU A 95 22.19 3.95 -24.07
C LEU A 95 21.62 3.27 -25.31
N ASP A 96 22.48 3.07 -26.31
CA ASP A 96 22.12 2.43 -27.56
C ASP A 96 21.67 0.98 -27.28
N PRO A 97 20.47 0.54 -27.72
CA PRO A 97 19.99 -0.82 -27.51
C PRO A 97 20.89 -1.93 -28.08
N GLU A 98 21.85 -1.59 -28.95
CA GLU A 98 22.89 -2.51 -29.44
C GLU A 98 24.09 -2.66 -28.50
N GLU A 99 24.27 -1.77 -27.53
CA GLU A 99 25.37 -1.80 -26.55
C GLU A 99 24.98 -2.35 -25.17
N VAL A 100 23.67 -2.50 -24.89
CA VAL A 100 23.19 -2.89 -23.55
C VAL A 100 22.49 -4.25 -23.56
N ILE A 101 22.88 -5.11 -22.62
CA ILE A 101 22.22 -6.40 -22.39
C ILE A 101 20.86 -6.12 -21.73
N PRO A 102 19.72 -6.43 -22.38
CA PRO A 102 18.41 -6.23 -21.79
C PRO A 102 18.26 -7.11 -20.55
N VAL A 103 18.07 -6.50 -19.37
CA VAL A 103 17.85 -7.22 -18.11
C VAL A 103 16.38 -7.11 -17.74
N THR A 104 15.76 -8.25 -17.45
CA THR A 104 14.38 -8.27 -16.94
C THR A 104 14.31 -7.72 -15.52
N VAL A 105 13.22 -7.05 -15.15
CA VAL A 105 12.97 -6.53 -13.80
C VAL A 105 13.25 -7.57 -12.71
N ALA A 106 12.78 -8.80 -12.90
CA ALA A 106 13.00 -9.88 -11.93
C ALA A 106 14.49 -10.20 -11.71
N ASN A 107 15.26 -10.35 -12.81
CA ASN A 107 16.71 -10.56 -12.74
C ASN A 107 17.45 -9.38 -12.11
N TRP A 108 17.02 -8.16 -12.39
CA TRP A 108 17.63 -6.97 -11.81
C TRP A 108 17.41 -6.92 -10.30
N ILE A 109 16.16 -7.11 -9.83
CA ILE A 109 15.83 -7.19 -8.40
C ILE A 109 16.63 -8.30 -7.73
N MET A 110 16.65 -9.50 -8.32
CA MET A 110 17.41 -10.63 -7.79
C MET A 110 18.90 -10.28 -7.63
N ARG A 111 19.52 -9.71 -8.66
CA ARG A 111 20.94 -9.35 -8.64
C ARG A 111 21.23 -8.29 -7.57
N GLU A 112 20.41 -7.26 -7.48
CA GLU A 112 20.59 -6.18 -6.51
C GLU A 112 20.45 -6.67 -5.07
N LEU A 113 19.49 -7.54 -4.78
CA LEU A 113 19.30 -8.08 -3.43
C LEU A 113 20.37 -9.11 -3.07
N SER A 114 20.76 -9.98 -4.01
CA SER A 114 21.80 -10.99 -3.79
C SER A 114 23.19 -10.37 -3.60
N ASN A 115 23.52 -9.33 -4.37
CA ASN A 115 24.79 -8.60 -4.22
C ASN A 115 24.93 -7.99 -2.81
N ASP A 116 23.82 -7.47 -2.26
CA ASP A 116 23.81 -6.83 -0.95
C ASP A 116 23.50 -7.80 0.20
N GLY A 117 23.22 -9.07 -0.09
CA GLY A 117 22.87 -10.08 0.91
C GLY A 117 21.57 -9.78 1.67
N ILE A 118 20.63 -9.07 1.05
CA ILE A 118 19.41 -8.61 1.70
C ILE A 118 18.33 -9.70 1.60
N SER A 119 17.72 -10.03 2.73
CA SER A 119 16.61 -10.98 2.84
C SER A 119 15.32 -10.28 3.28
N PHE A 120 14.20 -10.84 2.81
CA PHE A 120 12.86 -10.48 3.26
C PHE A 120 12.65 -10.98 4.69
N GLN A 121 12.04 -10.15 5.54
CA GLN A 121 11.71 -10.50 6.92
C GLN A 121 10.37 -11.21 7.00
N VAL A 122 9.44 -10.88 6.10
CA VAL A 122 8.14 -11.55 6.03
C VAL A 122 8.32 -12.94 5.42
N PRO A 123 7.95 -14.02 6.14
CA PRO A 123 8.18 -15.39 5.67
C PRO A 123 7.56 -15.69 4.31
N VAL A 124 6.34 -15.21 4.06
CA VAL A 124 5.62 -15.42 2.79
C VAL A 124 6.36 -14.77 1.62
N PHE A 125 6.86 -13.53 1.81
CA PHE A 125 7.61 -12.82 0.77
C PHE A 125 8.99 -13.45 0.55
N ALA A 126 9.65 -13.93 1.61
CA ALA A 126 10.91 -14.65 1.51
C ALA A 126 10.76 -15.96 0.72
N LYS A 127 9.71 -16.75 0.99
CA LYS A 127 9.38 -17.97 0.22
C LYS A 127 9.13 -17.64 -1.25
N ALA A 128 8.29 -16.65 -1.54
CA ALA A 128 7.99 -16.24 -2.91
C ALA A 128 9.26 -15.77 -3.65
N PHE A 129 10.11 -14.98 -2.99
CA PHE A 129 11.38 -14.55 -3.58
C PHE A 129 12.34 -15.72 -3.82
N ALA A 130 12.44 -16.68 -2.91
CA ALA A 130 13.27 -17.87 -3.10
C ALA A 130 12.80 -18.71 -4.30
N LEU A 131 11.49 -18.86 -4.50
CA LEU A 131 10.93 -19.50 -5.69
C LEU A 131 11.26 -18.73 -6.97
N LEU A 132 11.16 -17.39 -6.93
CA LEU A 132 11.55 -16.55 -8.05
C LEU A 132 13.04 -16.75 -8.39
N CYS A 133 13.93 -16.72 -7.42
CA CYS A 133 15.36 -16.95 -7.63
C CYS A 133 15.64 -18.32 -8.26
N ALA A 134 15.01 -19.38 -7.75
CA ALA A 134 15.20 -20.74 -8.27
C ALA A 134 14.77 -20.87 -9.75
N GLU A 135 13.72 -20.17 -10.16
CA GLU A 135 13.28 -20.18 -11.55
C GLU A 135 14.18 -19.31 -12.44
N LEU A 136 14.61 -18.14 -11.94
CA LEU A 136 15.57 -17.28 -12.65
C LEU A 136 16.93 -17.95 -12.87
N GLU A 137 17.41 -18.75 -11.91
CA GLU A 137 18.63 -19.55 -12.06
C GLU A 137 18.51 -20.61 -13.17
N ARG A 138 17.30 -21.07 -13.47
CA ARG A 138 17.02 -21.97 -14.61
C ARG A 138 16.97 -21.22 -15.95
N GLY A 139 17.10 -19.90 -15.92
CA GLY A 139 17.07 -19.04 -17.11
C GLY A 139 15.65 -18.66 -17.56
N GLU A 140 14.62 -19.00 -16.79
CA GLU A 140 13.23 -18.65 -17.11
C GLU A 140 12.70 -17.60 -16.13
N VAL A 141 12.05 -16.56 -16.64
CA VAL A 141 11.39 -15.56 -15.81
C VAL A 141 9.93 -15.99 -15.65
N PRO A 142 9.47 -16.35 -14.44
CA PRO A 142 8.13 -16.89 -14.25
C PRO A 142 7.06 -15.86 -14.61
N GLU A 143 6.16 -16.26 -15.49
CA GLU A 143 4.98 -15.46 -15.85
C GLU A 143 3.91 -15.52 -14.76
N THR A 144 3.00 -14.56 -14.78
CA THR A 144 1.83 -14.50 -13.88
C THR A 144 1.03 -15.81 -13.86
N SER A 145 0.95 -16.52 -14.99
CA SER A 145 0.27 -17.82 -15.07
C SER A 145 0.98 -18.93 -14.28
N TRP A 146 2.30 -18.90 -14.17
CA TRP A 146 3.10 -19.84 -13.39
C TRP A 146 2.91 -19.63 -11.90
N TRP A 147 2.79 -18.36 -11.47
CA TRP A 147 2.54 -17.98 -10.09
C TRP A 147 1.19 -18.47 -9.56
N VAL A 148 0.15 -18.45 -10.38
CA VAL A 148 -1.19 -18.96 -10.00
C VAL A 148 -1.22 -20.49 -9.87
N ARG A 149 -0.26 -21.20 -10.50
CA ARG A 149 -0.15 -22.67 -10.44
C ARG A 149 0.70 -23.17 -9.27
N GLN A 150 1.17 -22.28 -8.39
CA GLN A 150 1.98 -22.68 -7.25
C GLN A 150 1.15 -23.51 -6.23
N PRO A 151 1.77 -24.51 -5.58
CA PRO A 151 1.07 -25.37 -4.63
C PRO A 151 0.79 -24.69 -3.29
N ASP A 152 1.51 -23.62 -2.96
CA ASP A 152 1.38 -22.90 -1.68
C ASP A 152 0.22 -21.88 -1.77
N PRO A 153 -0.85 -22.04 -0.98
CA PRO A 153 -2.01 -21.14 -1.01
C PRO A 153 -1.66 -19.70 -0.59
N GLU A 154 -0.67 -19.50 0.29
CA GLU A 154 -0.24 -18.16 0.72
C GLU A 154 0.36 -17.36 -0.46
N ILE A 155 1.10 -18.06 -1.32
CA ILE A 155 1.73 -17.47 -2.50
C ILE A 155 0.67 -17.17 -3.55
N VAL A 156 -0.30 -18.06 -3.75
CA VAL A 156 -1.41 -17.83 -4.70
C VAL A 156 -2.26 -16.64 -4.27
N GLU A 157 -2.52 -16.47 -2.97
CA GLU A 157 -3.22 -15.31 -2.43
C GLU A 157 -2.45 -14.00 -2.69
N LEU A 158 -1.16 -13.99 -2.37
CA LEU A 158 -0.26 -12.86 -2.64
C LEU A 158 -0.25 -12.47 -4.13
N VAL A 159 -0.18 -13.47 -5.02
CA VAL A 159 -0.18 -13.27 -6.46
C VAL A 159 -1.51 -12.71 -6.93
N THR A 160 -2.62 -13.24 -6.41
CA THR A 160 -3.96 -12.77 -6.75
C THR A 160 -4.14 -11.31 -6.32
N GLU A 161 -3.67 -10.96 -5.12
CA GLU A 161 -3.65 -9.58 -4.64
C GLU A 161 -2.78 -8.68 -5.54
N ALA A 162 -1.55 -9.13 -5.86
CA ALA A 162 -0.63 -8.41 -6.75
C ALA A 162 -1.20 -8.14 -8.15
N LEU A 163 -1.99 -9.09 -8.69
CA LEU A 163 -2.63 -8.97 -10.00
C LEU A 163 -3.89 -8.10 -9.98
N THR A 164 -4.61 -8.09 -8.85
CA THR A 164 -5.88 -7.36 -8.69
C THR A 164 -5.64 -5.90 -8.30
N GLU A 165 -4.61 -5.61 -7.50
CA GLU A 165 -4.24 -4.26 -7.08
C GLU A 165 -3.55 -3.46 -8.20
N LYS A 166 -4.31 -2.98 -9.20
CA LYS A 166 -3.85 -1.94 -10.15
C LYS A 166 -3.47 -0.60 -9.48
N TYR A 167 -3.75 -0.44 -8.18
CA TYR A 167 -3.90 0.85 -7.51
C TYR A 167 -2.75 1.32 -6.64
N VAL A 168 -1.60 0.65 -6.66
CA VAL A 168 -0.46 1.13 -5.87
C VAL A 168 0.29 2.26 -6.59
N LEU A 169 0.32 2.29 -7.93
CA LEU A 169 0.94 3.39 -8.69
C LEU A 169 0.28 4.76 -8.44
N ALA A 170 -1.05 4.79 -8.24
CA ALA A 170 -1.81 6.03 -8.12
C ALA A 170 -1.74 6.69 -6.73
N LYS A 171 -1.38 5.95 -5.67
CA LYS A 171 -1.24 6.50 -4.30
C LYS A 171 0.14 7.10 -4.01
N TRP A 172 1.07 7.06 -4.97
CA TRP A 172 2.44 7.54 -4.77
C TRP A 172 2.57 9.04 -4.98
N GLU A 173 1.73 9.63 -5.84
CA GLU A 173 1.58 11.09 -6.00
C GLU A 173 1.16 11.77 -4.69
N ALA A 174 0.33 11.10 -3.87
CA ALA A 174 -0.10 11.60 -2.57
C ALA A 174 0.96 11.46 -1.46
N ARG A 175 2.08 10.76 -1.70
CA ARG A 175 3.21 10.56 -0.77
C ARG A 175 4.44 11.40 -1.17
N GLU A 176 4.23 12.57 -1.78
CA GLU A 176 5.25 13.53 -2.27
C GLU A 176 6.18 12.99 -3.38
N ILE A 177 5.63 12.20 -4.30
CA ILE A 177 6.39 11.68 -5.45
C ILE A 177 5.76 12.22 -6.73
N TYR A 178 6.42 13.19 -7.38
CA TYR A 178 6.00 13.67 -8.70
C TYR A 178 6.49 12.71 -9.79
N LEU A 179 5.57 12.08 -10.51
CA LEU A 179 5.84 11.11 -11.58
C LEU A 179 5.95 11.81 -12.95
N PRO A 180 7.06 11.64 -13.71
CA PRO A 180 7.10 11.88 -15.16
C PRO A 180 6.43 10.71 -15.90
N LYS A 181 5.66 11.02 -16.96
CA LYS A 181 4.82 10.03 -17.67
C LYS A 181 5.56 9.16 -18.69
N GLU A 182 5.16 7.88 -18.68
CA GLU A 182 5.09 6.87 -19.74
C GLU A 182 6.41 6.25 -20.26
N LYS A 183 6.58 4.95 -19.97
CA LYS A 183 7.67 4.00 -20.31
C LYS A 183 8.88 3.95 -19.36
N ASN A 184 9.49 5.08 -19.02
CA ASN A 184 10.66 5.08 -18.12
C ASN A 184 10.29 4.92 -16.61
N ILE A 185 8.99 4.98 -16.32
CA ILE A 185 8.44 4.88 -14.96
C ILE A 185 8.82 3.56 -14.31
N ILE A 186 8.72 2.43 -15.03
CA ILE A 186 8.86 1.11 -14.41
C ILE A 186 10.29 0.90 -13.92
N PHE A 187 11.27 1.31 -14.71
CA PHE A 187 12.68 1.23 -14.33
C PHE A 187 12.99 2.09 -13.11
N SER A 188 12.59 3.37 -13.12
CA SER A 188 12.75 4.26 -11.97
C SER A 188 12.01 3.73 -10.75
N LEU A 189 10.79 3.20 -10.93
CA LEU A 189 9.95 2.66 -9.86
C LEU A 189 10.59 1.45 -9.19
N VAL A 190 11.06 0.49 -9.98
CA VAL A 190 11.75 -0.71 -9.46
C VAL A 190 13.01 -0.28 -8.72
N ARG A 191 13.78 0.63 -9.32
CA ARG A 191 15.00 1.18 -8.73
C ARG A 191 14.73 1.84 -7.37
N ASP A 192 13.73 2.72 -7.30
CA ASP A 192 13.35 3.42 -6.09
C ASP A 192 12.80 2.47 -5.02
N THR A 193 12.01 1.48 -5.42
CA THR A 193 11.46 0.46 -4.50
C THR A 193 12.58 -0.36 -3.88
N VAL A 194 13.56 -0.79 -4.70
CA VAL A 194 14.74 -1.50 -4.22
C VAL A 194 15.56 -0.61 -3.29
N PHE A 195 15.83 0.65 -3.65
CA PHE A 195 16.57 1.55 -2.76
C PHE A 195 15.85 1.82 -1.44
N ARG A 196 14.52 1.93 -1.43
CA ARG A 196 13.73 2.04 -0.19
C ARG A 196 13.81 0.77 0.66
N PHE A 197 13.80 -0.39 0.02
CA PHE A 197 13.99 -1.66 0.73
C PHE A 197 15.40 -1.77 1.31
N LYS A 198 16.43 -1.37 0.57
CA LYS A 198 17.81 -1.24 1.07
C LYS A 198 17.89 -0.27 2.24
N TYR A 199 17.25 0.90 2.15
CA TYR A 199 17.19 1.87 3.24
C TYR A 199 16.55 1.27 4.49
N GLN A 200 15.46 0.55 4.32
CA GLN A 200 14.77 -0.11 5.43
C GLN A 200 15.65 -1.18 6.08
N HIS A 201 16.42 -1.92 5.28
CA HIS A 201 17.43 -2.85 5.78
C HIS A 201 18.50 -2.12 6.60
N VAL A 202 19.03 -0.99 6.10
CA VAL A 202 20.01 -0.14 6.80
C VAL A 202 19.46 0.35 8.14
N GLN A 203 18.20 0.83 8.18
CA GLN A 203 17.58 1.27 9.43
C GLN A 203 17.50 0.15 10.47
N ARG A 204 17.12 -1.07 10.05
CA ARG A 204 17.08 -2.24 10.93
C ARG A 204 18.48 -2.57 11.46
N GLN A 205 19.51 -2.53 10.62
CA GLN A 205 20.90 -2.76 11.06
C GLN A 205 21.36 -1.68 12.05
N LEU A 206 21.01 -0.42 11.83
CA LEU A 206 21.31 0.68 12.75
C LEU A 206 20.59 0.51 14.09
N GLU A 207 19.34 0.07 14.10
CA GLU A 207 18.57 -0.20 15.31
C GLU A 207 19.15 -1.39 16.11
N LEU A 208 19.54 -2.47 15.41
CA LEU A 208 20.26 -3.58 16.01
C LEU A 208 21.59 -3.13 16.63
N LEU A 209 22.37 -2.31 15.92
CA LEU A 209 23.63 -1.79 16.45
C LEU A 209 23.41 -0.87 17.65
N LYS A 210 22.39 -0.01 17.64
CA LYS A 210 22.01 0.81 18.80
C LYS A 210 21.69 -0.05 20.02
N SER A 211 20.91 -1.11 19.85
CA SER A 211 20.59 -2.02 20.95
C SER A 211 21.82 -2.74 21.52
N LYS A 212 22.82 -3.03 20.67
CA LYS A 212 24.10 -3.61 21.10
C LYS A 212 25.04 -2.61 21.75
N LEU A 213 24.93 -1.33 21.40
CA LEU A 213 25.68 -0.21 21.98
C LEU A 213 25.15 0.20 23.37
N GLU A 214 23.86 -0.04 23.65
CA GLU A 214 23.25 0.20 24.96
C GLU A 214 23.61 -0.89 26.00
N GLY A 215 24.22 -2.00 25.57
CA GLY A 215 24.75 -3.04 26.46
C GLY A 215 26.21 -2.77 26.88
N ASP A 216 26.62 -3.33 28.02
CA ASP A 216 28.03 -3.36 28.46
C ASP A 216 28.81 -4.43 27.66
N ASP A 217 29.17 -4.11 26.41
CA ASP A 217 29.97 -5.01 25.54
C ASP A 217 31.39 -4.46 25.32
N ILE A 218 32.38 -5.34 25.27
CA ILE A 218 33.82 -4.99 25.18
C ILE A 218 34.17 -4.53 23.74
N GLN A 219 33.26 -4.70 22.78
CA GLN A 219 33.46 -4.34 21.36
C GLN A 219 32.74 -3.04 20.93
N ILE A 220 32.42 -2.14 21.86
CA ILE A 220 31.77 -0.85 21.56
C ILE A 220 32.46 -0.09 20.41
N ASP A 221 33.80 -0.04 20.38
CA ASP A 221 34.55 0.64 19.31
C ASP A 221 34.31 0.02 17.92
N ARG A 222 34.13 -1.30 17.85
CA ARG A 222 33.81 -2.01 16.61
C ARG A 222 32.39 -1.67 16.16
N TYR A 223 31.41 -1.73 17.07
CA TYR A 223 30.02 -1.40 16.75
C TYR A 223 29.85 0.07 16.37
N MET A 224 30.62 0.97 16.98
CA MET A 224 30.65 2.39 16.60
C MET A 224 31.15 2.58 15.18
N ASN A 225 32.21 1.89 14.76
CA ASN A 225 32.71 1.98 13.38
C ASN A 225 31.71 1.39 12.37
N GLU A 226 31.08 0.26 12.69
CA GLU A 226 29.99 -0.32 11.88
C GLU A 226 28.80 0.64 11.79
N PHE A 227 28.40 1.28 12.89
CA PHE A 227 27.33 2.28 12.94
C PHE A 227 27.63 3.49 12.04
N HIS A 228 28.86 4.00 12.05
CA HIS A 228 29.27 5.09 11.16
C HIS A 228 29.18 4.71 9.68
N LYS A 229 29.63 3.50 9.32
CA LYS A 229 29.54 3.00 7.93
C LYS A 229 28.10 2.87 7.46
N TRP A 230 27.22 2.31 8.29
CA TRP A 230 25.80 2.23 7.99
C TRP A 230 25.14 3.60 7.90
N ASN A 231 25.55 4.56 8.74
CA ASN A 231 25.03 5.92 8.68
C ASN A 231 25.50 6.70 7.44
N GLN A 232 26.74 6.48 6.99
CA GLN A 232 27.22 7.00 5.70
C GLN A 232 26.44 6.40 4.53
N LEU A 233 26.21 5.08 4.55
CA LEU A 233 25.43 4.40 3.52
C LEU A 233 23.96 4.87 3.51
N ARG A 234 23.40 5.15 4.70
CA ARG A 234 22.09 5.80 4.84
C ARG A 234 22.07 7.18 4.16
N GLN A 235 23.05 8.04 4.43
CA GLN A 235 23.14 9.37 3.81
C GLN A 235 23.27 9.28 2.28
N MET A 236 24.10 8.36 1.78
CA MET A 236 24.22 8.13 0.34
C MET A 236 22.93 7.62 -0.30
N LEU A 237 22.14 6.81 0.42
CA LEU A 237 20.82 6.38 -0.04
C LEU A 237 19.79 7.51 0.00
N ASP A 238 19.83 8.36 1.04
CA ASP A 238 18.95 9.54 1.16
C ASP A 238 19.22 10.53 0.00
N ASP A 239 20.49 10.77 -0.34
CA ASP A 239 20.90 11.59 -1.50
C ASP A 239 20.44 10.98 -2.83
N LYS A 240 20.63 9.66 -3.01
CA LYS A 240 20.17 8.95 -4.23
C LYS A 240 18.65 8.91 -4.36
N LEU A 241 17.92 8.94 -3.25
CA LEU A 241 16.46 8.96 -3.21
C LEU A 241 15.89 10.39 -3.32
N ASN A 242 16.74 11.41 -3.52
CA ASN A 242 16.35 12.82 -3.61
C ASN A 242 15.45 13.27 -2.44
N ARG A 243 15.66 12.69 -1.25
CA ARG A 243 14.89 13.02 -0.06
C ARG A 243 15.54 14.25 0.56
N VAL A 244 14.95 15.42 0.34
CA VAL A 244 15.29 16.62 1.11
C VAL A 244 14.88 16.33 2.55
N VAL A 245 15.88 16.24 3.44
CA VAL A 245 15.68 16.18 4.90
C VAL A 245 15.29 17.55 5.40
#